data_AF-A0A9Q1AGD3-F1
#
_entry.id   AF-A0A9Q1AGD3-F1
#
_cell.length_a   1.000
_cell.length_b   1.000
_cell.length_c   1.000
_cell.angle_alpha   90.00
_cell.angle_beta   90.00
_cell.angle_gamma   90.00
#
_symmetry.space_group_name_H-M   'P 1'
#
loop_
_entity.id
_entity.type
_entity.pdbx_description
1 polymer ?
#
loop_
_entity_poly.entity_id
_entity_poly.type
_entity_poly.pdbx_seq_one_letter_code
_entity_poly.pdbx_strand_id
1 'polypeptide(L)'
;MFFFKGSLKRNIDVSLENFLNNFTVKNKYGEMAATITVIFASVYIGWAYAKRGCVRKKKARAVFTRSMSLGALHGGKLALERMVDYHRAREDEASLEAAEIQLRDLLAEEHPDFKNLQSVVAKLEMSGKDEAAVRILETELKRARKEGKSHEGYEIEMFLVEMHIYKGDFGKALACECLRHEEISDARRPLYKVRTCSYTNP
;
A
#
# COMPACT_ATOMS: atom_id res chain seq x y z
N MET A 1 10.37 -12.17 18.30
CA MET A 1 11.81 -11.86 18.43
C MET A 1 12.56 -12.77 17.47
N PHE A 2 12.84 -12.29 16.25
CA PHE A 2 13.35 -13.13 15.15
C PHE A 2 14.85 -13.41 15.32
N PHE A 3 15.15 -14.65 15.68
CA PHE A 3 16.48 -15.27 15.63
C PHE A 3 16.85 -15.56 14.16
N PHE A 4 17.38 -14.58 13.43
CA PHE A 4 18.02 -14.86 12.12
C PHE A 4 18.97 -13.73 11.71
N LYS A 5 19.99 -13.44 12.55
CA LYS A 5 21.00 -12.40 12.22
C LYS A 5 22.45 -12.89 12.20
N GLY A 6 22.74 -14.09 12.72
CA GLY A 6 24.11 -14.59 12.88
C GLY A 6 24.68 -15.49 11.77
N SER A 7 23.83 -16.08 10.92
CA SER A 7 24.28 -17.06 9.89
C SER A 7 24.58 -16.41 8.53
N LEU A 8 23.79 -15.41 8.13
CA LEU A 8 23.97 -14.73 6.85
C LEU A 8 25.24 -13.87 6.81
N LYS A 9 25.54 -13.17 7.91
CA LYS A 9 26.71 -12.29 8.01
C LYS A 9 28.03 -13.07 7.91
N ARG A 10 28.10 -14.24 8.58
CA ARG A 10 29.28 -15.12 8.53
C ARG A 10 29.49 -15.76 7.15
N ASN A 11 28.41 -16.16 6.47
CA ASN A 11 28.54 -16.73 5.12
C ASN A 11 28.97 -15.70 4.07
N ILE A 12 28.53 -14.44 4.20
CA ILE A 12 28.95 -13.37 3.30
C ILE A 12 30.43 -13.00 3.57
N ASP A 13 30.86 -12.90 4.83
CA ASP A 13 32.28 -12.64 5.18
C ASP A 13 33.19 -13.75 4.64
N VAL A 14 32.85 -15.02 4.88
CA VAL A 14 33.65 -16.16 4.40
C VAL A 14 33.69 -16.21 2.86
N SER A 15 32.58 -15.87 2.20
CA SER A 15 32.55 -15.80 0.73
C SER A 15 33.36 -14.62 0.19
N LEU A 16 33.43 -13.50 0.91
CA LEU A 16 34.22 -12.33 0.52
C LEU A 16 35.72 -12.58 0.73
N GLU A 17 36.10 -13.19 1.85
CA GLU A 17 37.47 -13.58 2.15
C GLU A 17 38.02 -14.60 1.14
N ASN A 18 37.23 -15.61 0.78
CA ASN A 18 37.61 -16.58 -0.25
C ASN A 18 37.72 -15.94 -1.65
N PHE A 19 36.89 -14.95 -1.95
CA PHE A 19 36.95 -14.23 -3.22
C PHE A 19 38.19 -13.32 -3.30
N LEU A 20 38.53 -12.63 -2.21
CA LEU A 20 39.71 -11.75 -2.12
C LEU A 20 41.02 -12.55 -2.12
N ASN A 21 41.07 -13.71 -1.47
CA ASN A 21 42.25 -14.57 -1.46
C ASN A 21 42.63 -15.08 -2.86
N ASN A 22 41.67 -15.21 -3.77
CA ASN A 22 41.87 -15.65 -5.15
C ASN A 22 42.44 -14.56 -6.07
N PHE A 23 42.48 -13.30 -5.62
CA PHE A 23 43.03 -12.15 -6.36
C PHE A 23 44.49 -11.81 -6.00
N THR A 24 45.17 -12.66 -5.22
CA THR A 24 46.57 -12.43 -4.84
C THR A 24 47.55 -12.67 -6.01
N VAL A 25 47.55 -11.75 -6.97
CA VAL A 25 48.55 -11.69 -8.03
C VAL A 25 49.84 -11.11 -7.43
N LYS A 26 50.86 -11.96 -7.23
CA LYS A 26 52.14 -11.64 -6.57
C LYS A 26 53.11 -10.76 -7.40
N ASN A 27 52.62 -9.81 -8.18
CA ASN A 27 53.45 -8.85 -8.91
C ASN A 27 52.92 -7.43 -8.71
N LYS A 28 53.82 -6.45 -8.53
CA LYS A 28 53.49 -5.02 -8.27
C LYS A 28 52.52 -4.39 -9.29
N TYR A 29 52.49 -4.92 -10.51
CA TYR A 29 51.56 -4.50 -11.57
C TYR A 29 50.17 -5.16 -11.47
N GLY A 30 50.08 -6.33 -10.83
CA GLY A 30 48.83 -7.08 -10.62
C GLY A 30 47.95 -6.49 -9.52
N GLU A 31 48.53 -6.00 -8.43
CA GLU A 31 47.78 -5.30 -7.37
C GLU A 31 47.17 -3.97 -7.86
N MET A 32 47.93 -3.19 -8.65
CA MET A 32 47.41 -1.97 -9.27
C MET A 32 46.31 -2.28 -10.30
N ALA A 33 46.44 -3.37 -11.07
CA ALA A 33 45.38 -3.78 -12.00
C ALA A 33 44.11 -4.28 -11.28
N ALA A 34 44.26 -5.04 -10.18
CA ALA A 34 43.15 -5.57 -9.40
C ALA A 34 42.36 -4.46 -8.66
N THR A 35 43.06 -3.46 -8.10
CA THR A 35 42.41 -2.33 -7.44
C THR A 35 41.60 -1.49 -8.44
N ILE A 36 42.15 -1.25 -9.64
CA ILE A 36 41.46 -0.51 -10.70
C ILE A 36 40.21 -1.27 -11.17
N THR A 37 40.27 -2.59 -11.38
CA THR A 37 39.11 -3.37 -11.86
C THR A 37 37.98 -3.44 -10.84
N VAL A 38 38.28 -3.53 -9.54
CA VAL A 38 37.27 -3.52 -8.47
C VAL A 38 36.54 -2.18 -8.41
N ILE A 39 37.26 -1.06 -8.54
CA ILE A 39 36.65 0.28 -8.57
C ILE A 39 35.72 0.41 -9.78
N PHE A 40 36.18 0.07 -10.98
CA PHE A 40 35.33 0.15 -12.18
C PHE A 40 34.10 -0.76 -12.11
N ALA A 41 34.25 -1.98 -11.56
CA ALA A 41 33.12 -2.90 -11.37
C ALA A 41 32.07 -2.33 -10.40
N SER A 42 32.50 -1.76 -9.27
CA SER A 42 31.59 -1.15 -8.29
C SER A 42 30.83 0.06 -8.86
N VAL A 43 31.50 0.93 -9.62
CA VAL A 43 30.88 2.08 -10.29
C VAL A 43 29.88 1.62 -11.35
N TYR A 44 30.23 0.61 -12.16
CA TYR A 44 29.35 0.06 -13.17
C TYR A 44 28.08 -0.57 -12.57
N ILE A 45 28.22 -1.30 -11.47
CA ILE A 45 27.09 -1.89 -10.75
C ILE A 45 26.18 -0.79 -10.18
N GLY A 46 26.75 0.22 -9.52
CA GLY A 46 25.99 1.38 -9.03
C GLY A 46 25.22 2.10 -10.13
N TRP A 47 25.85 2.32 -11.28
CA TRP A 47 25.21 2.92 -12.46
C TRP A 47 24.11 2.04 -13.05
N ALA A 48 24.32 0.72 -13.14
CA ALA A 48 23.34 -0.23 -13.63
C ALA A 48 22.08 -0.29 -12.74
N TYR A 49 22.26 -0.24 -11.41
CA TYR A 49 21.15 -0.16 -10.46
C TYR A 49 20.40 1.18 -10.55
N ALA A 50 21.11 2.30 -10.65
CA ALA A 50 20.50 3.62 -10.85
C ALA A 50 19.70 3.69 -12.18
N LYS A 51 20.27 3.17 -13.27
CA LYS A 51 19.61 3.10 -14.58
C LYS A 51 18.36 2.21 -14.54
N ARG A 52 18.42 1.04 -13.87
CA ARG A 52 17.24 0.19 -13.65
C ARG A 52 16.17 0.89 -12.82
N GLY A 53 16.55 1.62 -11.78
CA GLY A 53 15.64 2.43 -10.98
C GLY A 53 14.92 3.49 -11.82
N CYS A 54 15.66 4.23 -12.64
CA CYS A 54 15.11 5.21 -13.58
C CYS A 54 14.19 4.57 -14.63
N VAL A 55 14.55 3.42 -15.19
CA VAL A 55 13.69 2.70 -16.16
C VAL A 55 12.40 2.21 -15.51
N ARG A 56 12.46 1.69 -14.28
CA ARG A 56 11.26 1.31 -13.51
C ARG A 56 10.35 2.51 -13.24
N LYS A 57 10.92 3.65 -12.80
CA LYS A 57 10.17 4.90 -12.61
C LYS A 57 9.51 5.38 -13.90
N LYS A 58 10.22 5.34 -15.04
CA LYS A 58 9.66 5.69 -16.36
C LYS A 58 8.52 4.77 -16.78
N LYS A 59 8.65 3.45 -16.55
CA LYS A 59 7.59 2.48 -16.84
C LYS A 59 6.36 2.69 -15.94
N ALA A 60 6.55 2.92 -14.64
CA ALA A 60 5.47 3.24 -13.72
C ALA A 60 4.72 4.52 -14.15
N ARG A 61 5.46 5.56 -14.53
CA ARG A 61 4.88 6.81 -15.07
C ARG A 61 4.11 6.58 -16.37
N ALA A 62 4.61 5.75 -17.28
CA ALA A 62 3.94 5.43 -18.54
C ALA A 62 2.66 4.60 -18.33
N VAL A 63 2.68 3.61 -17.43
CA VAL A 63 1.49 2.85 -17.04
C VAL A 63 0.46 3.76 -16.38
N PHE A 64 0.89 4.68 -15.53
CA PHE A 64 0.03 5.70 -14.90
C PHE A 64 -0.64 6.63 -15.94
N THR A 65 0.11 7.06 -16.95
CA THR A 65 -0.43 7.92 -18.03
C THR A 65 -1.46 7.15 -18.88
N ARG A 66 -1.29 5.83 -19.01
CA ARG A 66 -2.25 4.93 -19.67
C ARG A 66 -3.52 4.73 -18.82
N SER A 67 -3.39 4.56 -17.50
CA SER A 67 -4.54 4.47 -16.59
C SER A 67 -5.33 5.78 -16.53
N MET A 68 -4.64 6.92 -16.57
CA MET A 68 -5.24 8.25 -16.65
C MET A 68 -6.03 8.45 -17.95
N SER A 69 -5.47 8.08 -19.11
CA SER A 69 -6.20 8.17 -20.38
C SER A 69 -7.41 7.23 -20.43
N LEU A 70 -7.32 6.03 -19.82
CA LEU A 70 -8.45 5.12 -19.69
C LEU A 70 -9.53 5.68 -18.75
N GLY A 71 -9.13 6.27 -17.61
CA GLY A 71 -10.02 6.91 -16.63
C GLY A 71 -10.70 8.16 -17.17
N ALA A 72 -10.04 8.94 -18.01
CA ALA A 72 -10.65 10.05 -18.74
C ALA A 72 -11.71 9.57 -19.73
N LEU A 73 -11.44 8.45 -20.43
CA LEU A 73 -12.36 7.86 -21.40
C LEU A 73 -13.66 7.33 -20.76
N HIS A 74 -13.55 6.73 -19.57
CA HIS A 74 -14.68 6.06 -18.91
C HIS A 74 -15.33 6.87 -17.78
N GLY A 75 -14.60 7.79 -17.15
CA GLY A 75 -15.06 8.57 -15.98
C GLY A 75 -15.14 10.09 -16.20
N GLY A 76 -14.71 10.60 -17.34
CA GLY A 76 -14.70 12.04 -17.64
C GLY A 76 -13.62 12.84 -16.91
N LYS A 77 -13.55 14.15 -17.21
CA LYS A 77 -12.49 15.06 -16.71
C LYS A 77 -12.43 15.16 -15.18
N LEU A 78 -13.60 15.18 -14.53
CA LEU A 78 -13.69 15.31 -13.06
C LEU A 78 -13.12 14.08 -12.33
N ALA A 79 -13.37 12.87 -12.84
CA ALA A 79 -12.80 11.65 -12.27
C ALA A 79 -11.27 11.62 -12.45
N LEU A 80 -10.78 12.16 -13.55
CA LEU A 80 -9.34 12.28 -13.82
C LEU A 80 -8.65 13.27 -12.89
N GLU A 81 -9.20 14.48 -12.73
CA GLU A 81 -8.66 15.51 -11.84
C GLU A 81 -8.58 14.99 -10.40
N ARG A 82 -9.63 14.31 -9.94
CA ARG A 82 -9.64 13.58 -8.67
C ARG A 82 -8.44 12.63 -8.56
N MET A 83 -8.27 11.70 -9.50
CA MET A 83 -7.11 10.77 -9.47
C MET A 83 -5.75 11.48 -9.40
N VAL A 84 -5.58 12.59 -10.12
CA VAL A 84 -4.33 13.38 -10.10
C VAL A 84 -4.09 14.02 -8.75
N ASP A 85 -5.11 14.69 -8.21
CA ASP A 85 -5.00 15.39 -6.94
C ASP A 85 -4.73 14.41 -5.79
N TYR A 86 -5.31 13.21 -5.85
CA TYR A 86 -5.01 12.14 -4.89
C TYR A 86 -3.58 11.61 -5.02
N HIS A 87 -3.04 11.48 -6.24
CA HIS A 87 -1.65 11.10 -6.42
C HIS A 87 -0.67 12.16 -5.94
N ARG A 88 -0.99 13.45 -6.07
CA ARG A 88 -0.17 14.50 -5.44
C ARG A 88 -0.22 14.39 -3.92
N ALA A 89 -1.40 14.16 -3.33
CA ALA A 89 -1.53 13.96 -1.89
C ALA A 89 -0.73 12.75 -1.40
N ARG A 90 -0.67 11.69 -2.20
CA ARG A 90 0.11 10.48 -1.91
C ARG A 90 1.63 10.72 -1.81
N GLU A 91 2.15 11.76 -2.46
CA GLU A 91 3.57 12.13 -2.39
C GLU A 91 3.88 13.08 -1.21
N ASP A 92 2.84 13.62 -0.55
CA ASP A 92 2.95 14.57 0.56
C ASP A 92 2.59 13.91 1.90
N GLU A 93 3.61 13.44 2.63
CA GLU A 93 3.47 12.74 3.91
C GLU A 93 2.68 13.55 4.96
N ALA A 94 2.81 14.89 4.96
CA ALA A 94 2.07 15.74 5.90
C ALA A 94 0.57 15.73 5.62
N SER A 95 0.17 15.64 4.34
CA SER A 95 -1.23 15.51 3.95
C SER A 95 -1.84 14.16 4.35
N LEU A 96 -1.00 13.13 4.52
CA LEU A 96 -1.39 11.78 4.94
C LEU A 96 -1.58 11.70 6.44
N GLU A 97 -0.64 12.22 7.22
CA GLU A 97 -0.80 12.31 8.68
C GLU A 97 -2.03 13.14 9.06
N ALA A 98 -2.26 14.25 8.35
CA ALA A 98 -3.46 15.06 8.53
C ALA A 98 -4.75 14.26 8.24
N ALA A 99 -4.76 13.38 7.24
CA ALA A 99 -5.92 12.55 6.91
C ALA A 99 -6.18 11.45 7.97
N GLU A 100 -5.13 10.86 8.54
CA GLU A 100 -5.26 9.92 9.65
C GLU A 100 -5.81 10.59 10.91
N ILE A 101 -5.34 11.80 11.23
CA ILE A 101 -5.85 12.60 12.35
C ILE A 101 -7.32 12.94 12.12
N GLN A 102 -7.67 13.45 10.94
CA GLN A 102 -9.06 13.76 10.58
C GLN A 102 -9.98 12.54 10.70
N LEU A 103 -9.52 11.35 10.30
CA LEU A 103 -10.32 10.13 10.46
C LEU A 103 -10.61 9.83 11.93
N ARG A 104 -9.60 9.95 12.80
CA ARG A 104 -9.78 9.72 14.25
C ARG A 104 -10.70 10.75 14.88
N ASP A 105 -10.54 12.02 14.51
CA ASP A 105 -11.36 13.10 15.05
C ASP A 105 -12.84 12.90 14.68
N LEU A 106 -13.13 12.61 13.42
CA LEU A 106 -14.50 12.34 12.97
C LEU A 106 -15.12 11.09 13.63
N LEU A 107 -14.32 10.05 13.88
CA LEU A 107 -14.79 8.84 14.57
C LEU A 107 -14.99 9.07 16.08
N ALA A 108 -14.37 10.09 16.67
CA ALA A 108 -14.50 10.43 18.08
C ALA A 108 -15.71 11.33 18.37
N GLU A 109 -16.34 11.90 17.35
CA GLU A 109 -17.57 12.68 17.48
C GLU A 109 -18.72 11.84 18.07
N GLU A 110 -19.59 12.49 18.86
CA GLU A 110 -20.76 11.82 19.45
C GLU A 110 -21.73 11.29 18.37
N HIS A 111 -21.79 11.99 17.23
CA HIS A 111 -22.57 11.61 16.05
C HIS A 111 -21.70 11.75 14.79
N PRO A 112 -20.95 10.70 14.41
CA PRO A 112 -20.03 10.76 13.28
C PRO A 112 -20.73 11.12 11.96
N ASP A 113 -20.20 12.11 11.24
CA ASP A 113 -20.63 12.40 9.88
C ASP A 113 -20.07 11.35 8.90
N PHE A 114 -20.84 10.29 8.66
CA PHE A 114 -20.45 9.19 7.77
C PHE A 114 -20.16 9.63 6.33
N LYS A 115 -20.75 10.73 5.86
CA LYS A 115 -20.47 11.23 4.51
C LYS A 115 -19.07 11.84 4.43
N ASN A 116 -18.68 12.60 5.45
CA ASN A 116 -17.31 13.10 5.55
C ASN A 116 -16.32 11.96 5.82
N LEU A 117 -16.70 10.99 6.64
CA LEU A 117 -15.90 9.80 6.92
C LEU A 117 -15.56 9.04 5.63
N GLN A 118 -16.56 8.83 4.75
CA GLN A 118 -16.35 8.18 3.45
C GLN A 118 -15.32 8.90 2.60
N SER A 119 -15.37 10.24 2.55
CA SER A 119 -14.40 11.06 1.81
C SER A 119 -12.98 10.90 2.35
N VAL A 120 -12.82 10.90 3.67
CA VAL A 120 -11.51 10.74 4.33
C VAL A 120 -10.96 9.32 4.14
N VAL A 121 -11.81 8.30 4.29
CA VAL A 121 -11.43 6.89 4.05
C VAL A 121 -10.99 6.68 2.60
N ALA A 122 -11.74 7.22 1.62
CA ALA A 122 -11.35 7.18 0.21
C ALA A 122 -10.01 7.90 -0.03
N LYS A 123 -9.77 9.05 0.61
CA LYS A 123 -8.50 9.76 0.50
C LYS A 123 -7.33 8.90 1.01
N LEU A 124 -7.50 8.21 2.14
CA LEU A 124 -6.48 7.32 2.72
C LEU A 124 -6.22 6.09 1.85
N GLU A 125 -7.25 5.52 1.22
CA GLU A 125 -7.10 4.44 0.24
C GLU A 125 -6.26 4.90 -0.96
N MET A 126 -6.69 5.98 -1.61
CA MET A 126 -6.05 6.47 -2.83
C MET A 126 -4.61 6.95 -2.60
N SER A 127 -4.31 7.34 -1.36
CA SER A 127 -2.97 7.70 -0.92
C SER A 127 -2.10 6.52 -0.46
N GLY A 128 -2.58 5.28 -0.54
CA GLY A 128 -1.82 4.09 -0.14
C GLY A 128 -1.59 3.98 1.37
N LYS A 129 -2.44 4.61 2.19
CA LYS A 129 -2.50 4.46 3.65
C LYS A 129 -3.69 3.58 4.06
N ASP A 130 -4.08 2.68 3.17
CA ASP A 130 -5.17 1.73 3.32
C ASP A 130 -5.04 0.87 4.58
N GLU A 131 -3.82 0.41 4.91
CA GLU A 131 -3.59 -0.36 6.14
C GLU A 131 -3.74 0.46 7.43
N ALA A 132 -3.41 1.75 7.39
CA ALA A 132 -3.62 2.64 8.53
C ALA A 132 -5.12 2.87 8.75
N ALA A 133 -5.85 3.16 7.67
CA ALA A 133 -7.30 3.32 7.70
C ALA A 133 -8.01 2.07 8.24
N VAL A 134 -7.67 0.87 7.73
CA VAL A 134 -8.25 -0.39 8.21
C VAL A 134 -8.01 -0.59 9.71
N ARG A 135 -6.79 -0.35 10.21
CA ARG A 135 -6.49 -0.49 11.65
C ARG A 135 -7.29 0.48 12.52
N ILE A 136 -7.46 1.72 12.08
CA ILE A 136 -8.26 2.72 12.79
C ILE A 136 -9.72 2.27 12.84
N LEU A 137 -10.29 1.89 11.69
CA LEU A 137 -11.68 1.42 11.59
C LEU A 137 -11.93 0.13 12.40
N GLU A 138 -11.01 -0.84 12.38
CA GLU A 138 -11.12 -2.05 13.21
C GLU A 138 -11.11 -1.75 14.72
N THR A 139 -10.33 -0.75 15.13
CA THR A 139 -10.24 -0.32 16.53
C THR A 139 -11.55 0.32 16.97
N GLU A 140 -12.07 1.25 16.17
CA GLU A 140 -13.34 1.91 16.46
C GLU A 140 -14.54 0.97 16.35
N LEU A 141 -14.53 0.00 15.42
CA LEU A 141 -15.57 -1.04 15.36
C LEU A 141 -15.63 -1.85 16.66
N LYS A 142 -14.47 -2.24 17.21
CA LYS A 142 -14.40 -2.95 18.50
C LYS A 142 -14.93 -2.10 19.64
N ARG A 143 -14.69 -0.79 19.61
CA ARG A 143 -15.19 0.16 20.60
C ARG A 143 -16.70 0.32 20.49
N ALA A 144 -17.23 0.61 19.31
CA ALA A 144 -18.67 0.75 19.06
C ALA A 144 -19.45 -0.49 19.49
N ARG A 145 -18.91 -1.70 19.22
CA ARG A 145 -19.51 -2.97 19.68
C ARG A 145 -19.54 -3.10 21.21
N LYS A 146 -18.49 -2.67 21.91
CA LYS A 146 -18.44 -2.70 23.38
C LYS A 146 -19.40 -1.69 24.01
N GLU A 147 -19.55 -0.52 23.39
CA GLU A 147 -20.44 0.54 23.84
C GLU A 147 -21.91 0.29 23.44
N GLY A 148 -22.20 -0.81 22.73
CA GLY A 148 -23.57 -1.15 22.30
C GLY A 148 -24.11 -0.27 21.17
N LYS A 149 -23.25 0.49 20.50
CA LYS A 149 -23.61 1.40 19.42
C LYS A 149 -23.76 0.65 18.09
N SER A 150 -24.88 -0.06 17.94
CA SER A 150 -25.13 -0.96 16.81
C SER A 150 -25.09 -0.27 15.44
N HIS A 151 -25.69 0.92 15.31
CA HIS A 151 -25.73 1.66 14.05
C HIS A 151 -24.35 2.19 13.64
N GLU A 152 -23.60 2.80 14.56
CA GLU A 152 -22.22 3.25 14.29
C GLU A 152 -21.32 2.06 13.93
N GLY A 153 -21.43 0.95 14.67
CA GLY A 153 -20.70 -0.27 14.37
C GLY A 153 -21.01 -0.81 12.97
N TYR A 154 -22.28 -0.76 12.55
CA TYR A 154 -22.69 -1.15 11.21
C TYR A 154 -22.04 -0.28 10.12
N GLU A 155 -22.10 1.04 10.24
CA GLU A 155 -21.50 1.97 9.26
C GLU A 155 -19.98 1.82 9.19
N ILE A 156 -19.31 1.68 10.33
CA ILE A 156 -17.85 1.43 10.38
C ILE A 156 -17.50 0.10 9.70
N GLU A 157 -18.29 -0.95 9.94
CA GLU A 157 -18.09 -2.25 9.28
C GLU A 157 -18.33 -2.18 7.76
N MET A 158 -19.25 -1.34 7.30
CA MET A 158 -19.44 -1.05 5.87
C MET A 158 -18.22 -0.37 5.23
N PHE A 159 -17.55 0.55 5.94
CA PHE A 159 -16.28 1.11 5.45
C PHE A 159 -15.16 0.07 5.40
N LEU A 160 -15.10 -0.84 6.37
CA LEU A 160 -14.13 -1.94 6.35
C LEU A 160 -14.33 -2.86 5.14
N VAL A 161 -15.58 -3.19 4.80
CA VAL A 161 -15.90 -3.93 3.57
C VAL A 161 -15.36 -3.20 2.34
N GLU A 162 -15.66 -1.91 2.22
CA GLU A 162 -15.22 -1.09 1.08
C GLU A 162 -13.69 -1.07 0.97
N MET A 163 -12.98 -0.88 2.08
CA MET A 163 -11.52 -0.93 2.13
C MET A 163 -10.96 -2.31 1.73
N HIS A 164 -11.56 -3.40 2.21
CA HIS A 164 -11.14 -4.75 1.82
C HIS A 164 -11.37 -5.02 0.32
N ILE A 165 -12.47 -4.51 -0.24
CA ILE A 165 -12.74 -4.58 -1.68
C ILE A 165 -11.66 -3.83 -2.47
N TYR A 166 -11.30 -2.60 -2.06
CA TYR A 166 -10.28 -1.81 -2.76
C TYR A 166 -8.89 -2.45 -2.69
N LYS A 167 -8.54 -3.06 -1.56
CA LYS A 167 -7.30 -3.83 -1.41
C LYS A 167 -7.26 -5.14 -2.21
N GLY A 168 -8.42 -5.62 -2.67
CA GLY A 168 -8.57 -6.94 -3.29
C GLY A 168 -8.66 -8.10 -2.28
N ASP A 169 -8.82 -7.81 -0.98
CA ASP A 169 -9.00 -8.79 0.09
C ASP A 169 -10.48 -9.26 0.16
N PHE A 170 -11.03 -9.79 -0.93
CA PHE A 170 -12.46 -10.12 -1.05
C PHE A 170 -12.95 -11.14 0.00
N GLY A 171 -12.08 -12.06 0.42
CA GLY A 171 -12.39 -13.01 1.49
C GLY A 171 -12.63 -12.33 2.84
N LYS A 172 -11.89 -11.27 3.17
CA LYS A 172 -12.11 -10.49 4.38
C LYS A 172 -13.38 -9.65 4.27
N ALA A 173 -13.62 -9.06 3.10
CA ALA A 173 -14.84 -8.31 2.84
C ALA A 173 -16.11 -9.18 3.05
N LEU A 174 -16.12 -10.41 2.53
CA LEU A 174 -17.23 -11.35 2.69
C LEU A 174 -17.39 -11.88 4.12
N ALA A 175 -16.32 -11.86 4.92
CA ALA A 175 -16.36 -12.30 6.31
C ALA A 175 -16.98 -11.26 7.24
N CYS A 176 -17.13 -10.01 6.81
CA CYS A 176 -17.79 -8.95 7.59
C CYS A 176 -19.26 -9.30 7.88
N GLU A 177 -19.68 -9.06 9.12
CA GLU A 177 -21.02 -9.43 9.61
C GLU A 177 -22.11 -8.64 8.90
N CYS A 178 -21.83 -7.37 8.60
CA CYS A 178 -22.67 -6.47 7.82
C CYS A 178 -23.04 -6.98 6.40
N LEU A 179 -22.45 -8.06 5.88
CA LEU A 179 -22.85 -8.67 4.60
C LEU A 179 -23.59 -10.02 4.75
N ARG A 180 -23.71 -10.57 5.97
CA ARG A 180 -24.23 -11.94 6.19
C ARG A 180 -25.76 -12.03 6.11
N HIS A 181 -26.48 -11.04 6.62
CA HIS A 181 -27.96 -11.05 6.58
C HIS A 181 -28.51 -10.79 5.17
N GLU A 182 -29.61 -11.45 4.81
CA GLU A 182 -30.25 -11.35 3.50
C GLU A 182 -31.18 -10.15 3.33
N GLU A 183 -31.55 -9.49 4.42
CA GLU A 183 -32.47 -8.35 4.38
C GLU A 183 -31.83 -7.13 3.67
N ILE A 184 -32.56 -6.58 2.70
CA ILE A 184 -32.13 -5.47 1.84
C ILE A 184 -32.62 -4.14 2.46
N SER A 185 -32.18 -3.81 3.67
CA SER A 185 -32.40 -2.46 4.21
C SER A 185 -31.40 -1.44 3.63
N ASP A 186 -30.21 -1.91 3.26
CA ASP A 186 -29.13 -1.09 2.71
C ASP A 186 -28.76 -1.53 1.29
N ALA A 187 -28.89 -0.62 0.32
CA ALA A 187 -28.57 -0.86 -1.09
C ALA A 187 -27.07 -1.12 -1.36
N ARG A 188 -26.16 -0.70 -0.45
CA ARG A 188 -24.72 -0.97 -0.56
C ARG A 188 -24.41 -2.46 -0.38
N ARG A 189 -25.15 -3.15 0.48
CA ARG A 189 -24.94 -4.57 0.79
C ARG A 189 -25.03 -5.49 -0.45
N PRO A 190 -26.13 -5.50 -1.24
CA PRO A 190 -26.19 -6.33 -2.43
C PRO A 190 -25.12 -5.94 -3.46
N LEU A 191 -24.80 -4.64 -3.59
CA LEU A 191 -23.73 -4.16 -4.47
C LEU A 191 -22.37 -4.76 -4.07
N TYR A 192 -22.01 -4.69 -2.78
CA TYR A 192 -20.74 -5.22 -2.27
C TYR A 192 -20.69 -6.75 -2.33
N LYS A 193 -21.81 -7.43 -2.08
CA LYS A 193 -21.90 -8.89 -2.20
C LYS A 193 -21.71 -9.36 -3.63
N VAL A 194 -22.38 -8.74 -4.61
CA VAL A 194 -22.19 -9.06 -6.04
C VAL A 194 -20.74 -8.82 -6.47
N ARG A 195 -20.17 -7.67 -6.06
CA ARG A 195 -18.79 -7.32 -6.40
C ARG A 195 -17.80 -8.32 -5.82
N THR A 196 -17.95 -8.71 -4.56
CA THR A 196 -17.02 -9.64 -3.88
C THR A 196 -17.17 -11.08 -4.38
N CYS A 197 -18.40 -11.60 -4.53
CA CYS A 197 -18.65 -12.96 -4.99
C CYS A 197 -18.14 -13.24 -6.40
N SER A 198 -18.11 -12.23 -7.28
CA SER A 198 -17.58 -12.35 -8.65
C SER A 198 -16.09 -12.68 -8.72
N TYR A 199 -15.33 -12.45 -7.63
CA TYR A 199 -13.89 -12.71 -7.59
C TYR A 199 -13.49 -13.91 -6.71
N THR A 200 -14.44 -14.48 -5.96
CA THR A 200 -14.17 -15.62 -5.07
C THR A 200 -14.64 -16.97 -5.62
N ASN A 201 -15.42 -16.98 -6.70
CA ASN A 201 -15.77 -18.19 -7.45
C ASN A 201 -15.09 -18.14 -8.83
N PRO A 202 -13.98 -18.87 -9.06
CA PRO A 202 -13.35 -18.99 -10.37
C PRO A 202 -14.20 -19.79 -11.36
#